data_AF-A0A9W9ZLY8-F1
#
_entry.id   AF-A0A9W9ZLY8-F1
#
_cell.length_a   1.000
_cell.length_b   1.000
_cell.length_c   1.000
_cell.angle_alpha   90.00
_cell.angle_beta   90.00
_cell.angle_gamma   90.00
#
_symmetry.space_group_name_H-M   'P 1'
#
loop_
_entity.id
_entity.type
_entity.pdbx_description
1 polymer ?
#
loop_
_entity_poly.entity_id
_entity_poly.type
_entity_poly.pdbx_seq_one_letter_code
_entity_poly.pdbx_strand_id
1 'polypeptide(L)'
;MYVDSVACNFAVLWANGSLADAFTKDSLLSISHGKVLAIIFNNAAIGITTALFLQRLNSILKTFASALEIMFTAVLCWFIFGIPVDMFTFIAIAIVSYAVLLYAHNPVDNTPKAGKSSVDGTQKSNASV
;
A
#
# COMPACT_ATOMS: atom_id res chain seq x y z
N MET A 1 10.69 10.95 -7.73
CA MET A 1 11.10 10.39 -6.42
C MET A 1 11.43 8.89 -6.52
N TYR A 2 10.47 7.97 -6.74
CA TYR A 2 10.81 6.55 -6.94
C TYR A 2 11.60 6.31 -8.24
N VAL A 3 11.21 7.01 -9.32
CA VAL A 3 11.88 6.90 -10.63
C VAL A 3 13.35 7.33 -10.55
N ASP A 4 13.66 8.37 -9.79
CA ASP A 4 15.03 8.85 -9.59
C ASP A 4 15.89 7.82 -8.82
N SER A 5 15.30 7.18 -7.80
CA SER A 5 15.97 6.10 -7.05
C SER A 5 16.18 4.84 -7.88
N VAL A 6 15.22 4.49 -8.74
CA VAL A 6 15.33 3.37 -9.68
C VAL A 6 16.41 3.67 -10.72
N ALA A 7 16.40 4.87 -11.31
CA ALA A 7 17.40 5.30 -12.29
C ALA A 7 18.82 5.34 -11.69
N CYS A 8 18.97 5.83 -10.46
CA CYS A 8 20.24 5.86 -9.75
C CYS A 8 20.78 4.44 -9.50
N ASN A 9 19.94 3.51 -9.00
CA ASN A 9 20.35 2.11 -8.85
C ASN A 9 20.77 1.49 -10.18
N PHE A 10 20.02 1.76 -11.26
CA PHE A 10 20.35 1.26 -12.58
C PHE A 10 21.71 1.77 -13.09
N ALA A 11 22.00 3.06 -12.89
CA ALA A 11 23.29 3.67 -13.24
C ALA A 11 24.45 3.08 -12.44
N VAL A 12 24.25 2.79 -11.14
CA VAL A 12 25.26 2.17 -10.27
C VAL A 12 25.56 0.73 -10.68
N LEU A 13 24.53 -0.07 -11.01
CA LEU A 13 24.77 -1.43 -11.52
C LEU A 13 25.42 -1.40 -12.91
N TRP A 14 25.12 -0.40 -13.76
CA TRP A 14 25.75 -0.26 -15.07
C TRP A 14 27.24 0.02 -14.92
N ALA A 15 27.61 0.95 -14.02
CA ALA A 15 29.00 1.29 -13.75
C ALA A 15 29.80 0.12 -13.15
N ASN A 16 29.16 -0.76 -12.39
CA ASN A 16 29.79 -1.97 -11.83
C ASN A 16 29.91 -3.14 -12.84
N GLY A 17 29.37 -3.03 -14.05
CA GLY A 17 29.41 -4.10 -15.05
C GLY A 17 28.49 -5.30 -14.78
N SER A 18 27.84 -5.35 -13.61
CA SER A 18 26.97 -6.45 -13.17
C SER A 18 25.60 -6.46 -13.87
N LEU A 19 25.28 -5.43 -14.67
CA LEU A 19 24.07 -5.40 -15.51
C LEU A 19 24.06 -6.55 -16.52
N ALA A 20 25.20 -6.85 -17.14
CA ALA A 20 25.31 -7.91 -18.13
C ALA A 20 25.11 -9.29 -17.49
N ASP A 21 25.64 -9.51 -16.29
CA ASP A 21 25.43 -10.73 -15.51
C ASP A 21 23.97 -10.93 -15.09
N ALA A 22 23.25 -9.85 -14.82
CA ALA A 22 21.82 -9.91 -14.49
C ALA A 22 20.96 -10.40 -15.67
N PHE A 23 21.41 -10.20 -16.93
CA PHE A 23 20.74 -10.65 -18.15
C PHE A 23 21.31 -11.96 -18.74
N THR A 24 22.26 -12.61 -18.05
CA THR A 24 22.77 -13.92 -18.46
C THR A 24 21.66 -14.98 -18.42
N LYS A 25 21.76 -15.98 -19.32
CA LYS A 25 20.78 -17.07 -19.43
C LYS A 25 20.54 -17.81 -18.10
N ASP A 26 21.57 -17.94 -17.27
CA ASP A 26 21.48 -18.56 -15.95
C ASP A 26 20.67 -17.71 -14.95
N SER A 27 20.78 -16.38 -15.01
CA SER A 27 19.99 -15.44 -14.20
C SER A 27 18.52 -15.44 -14.60
N LEU A 28 18.24 -15.51 -15.92
CA LEU A 28 16.87 -15.64 -16.43
C LEU A 28 16.25 -17.00 -16.09
N LEU A 29 17.02 -18.08 -16.18
CA LEU A 29 16.59 -19.40 -15.72
C LEU A 29 16.31 -19.42 -14.21
N SER A 30 17.07 -18.65 -13.42
CA SER A 30 16.84 -18.52 -11.97
C SER A 30 15.50 -17.85 -11.65
N ILE A 31 15.03 -16.91 -12.47
CA ILE A 31 13.69 -16.31 -12.34
C ILE A 31 12.58 -17.34 -12.66
N SER A 32 12.84 -18.23 -13.61
CA SER A 32 11.88 -19.29 -14.00
C SER A 32 11.72 -20.40 -12.94
N HIS A 33 12.51 -20.37 -11.86
CA HIS A 33 12.37 -21.31 -10.77
C HIS A 33 11.05 -21.09 -10.03
N GLY A 34 10.26 -22.15 -9.84
CA GLY A 34 8.88 -22.04 -9.34
C GLY A 34 8.74 -21.28 -8.01
N LYS A 35 9.74 -21.36 -7.11
CA LYS A 35 9.77 -20.59 -5.86
C LYS A 35 9.89 -19.08 -6.09
N VAL A 36 10.75 -18.65 -7.02
CA VAL A 36 10.94 -17.24 -7.33
C VAL A 36 9.69 -16.67 -7.97
N LEU A 37 9.09 -17.41 -8.90
CA LEU A 37 7.84 -17.02 -9.53
C LEU A 37 6.69 -16.89 -8.51
N ALA A 38 6.61 -17.79 -7.53
CA ALA A 38 5.64 -17.69 -6.44
C ALA A 38 5.83 -16.42 -5.60
N ILE A 39 7.07 -16.03 -5.31
CA ILE A 39 7.39 -14.79 -4.59
C ILE A 39 7.01 -13.56 -5.43
N ILE A 40 7.26 -13.57 -6.74
CA ILE A 40 6.90 -12.49 -7.66
C ILE A 40 5.37 -12.33 -7.71
N PHE A 41 4.63 -13.42 -7.90
CA PHE A 41 3.16 -13.38 -7.91
C PHE A 41 2.58 -12.92 -6.57
N ASN A 42 3.15 -13.36 -5.45
CA ASN A 42 2.70 -12.93 -4.12
C ASN A 42 2.91 -11.41 -3.94
N ASN A 43 4.10 -10.89 -4.25
CA ASN A 43 4.38 -9.45 -4.20
C ASN A 43 3.48 -8.63 -5.14
N ALA A 44 3.24 -9.13 -6.36
CA ALA A 44 2.35 -8.48 -7.31
C ALA A 44 0.90 -8.45 -6.78
N ALA A 45 0.41 -9.54 -6.19
CA ALA A 45 -0.91 -9.61 -5.59
C ALA A 45 -1.08 -8.64 -4.41
N ILE A 46 -0.07 -8.53 -3.54
CA ILE A 46 -0.06 -7.55 -2.44
C ILE A 46 -0.12 -6.13 -3.00
N GLY A 47 0.72 -5.81 -3.99
CA GLY A 47 0.74 -4.48 -4.63
C GLY A 47 -0.59 -4.10 -5.28
N ILE A 48 -1.23 -5.05 -5.99
CA ILE A 48 -2.56 -4.84 -6.60
C ILE A 48 -3.62 -4.66 -5.52
N THR A 49 -3.63 -5.50 -4.49
CA THR A 49 -4.60 -5.43 -3.39
C THR A 49 -4.50 -4.08 -2.68
N THR A 50 -3.27 -3.62 -2.41
CA THR A 50 -3.01 -2.29 -1.85
C THR A 50 -3.49 -1.19 -2.79
N ALA A 51 -3.23 -1.27 -4.09
CA ALA A 51 -3.71 -0.27 -5.06
C ALA A 51 -5.25 -0.17 -5.10
N LEU A 52 -5.95 -1.32 -5.02
CA LEU A 52 -7.42 -1.35 -4.96
C LEU A 52 -7.95 -0.83 -3.63
N PHE A 53 -7.31 -1.17 -2.50
CA PHE A 53 -7.64 -0.60 -1.20
C PHE A 53 -7.45 0.93 -1.21
N LEU A 54 -6.37 1.42 -1.80
CA LEU A 54 -6.12 2.87 -1.94
C LEU A 54 -7.21 3.59 -2.74
N GLN A 55 -7.77 2.94 -3.77
CA GLN A 55 -8.85 3.53 -4.57
C GLN A 55 -10.19 3.59 -3.82
N ARG A 56 -10.41 2.69 -2.86
CA ARG A 56 -11.70 2.52 -2.17
C ARG A 56 -11.73 3.06 -0.74
N LEU A 57 -10.58 3.39 -0.15
CA LEU A 57 -10.46 3.78 1.25
C LEU A 57 -10.08 5.25 1.45
N ASN A 58 -10.66 5.88 2.46
CA ASN A 58 -10.17 7.16 2.99
C ASN A 58 -8.81 6.99 3.69
N SER A 59 -8.06 8.08 3.89
CA SER A 59 -6.71 8.05 4.48
C SER A 59 -6.63 7.32 5.83
N ILE A 60 -7.73 7.31 6.60
CA ILE A 60 -7.84 6.65 7.90
C ILE A 60 -7.91 5.12 7.76
N LEU A 61 -8.80 4.62 6.90
CA LEU A 61 -8.96 3.18 6.64
C LEU A 61 -7.70 2.57 6.01
N LYS A 62 -6.96 3.34 5.23
CA LYS A 62 -5.66 2.91 4.69
C LYS A 62 -4.66 2.57 5.80
N THR A 63 -4.56 3.42 6.82
CA THR A 63 -3.66 3.18 7.96
C THR A 63 -4.08 1.95 8.75
N PHE A 64 -5.38 1.74 8.95
CA PHE A 64 -5.89 0.52 9.59
C PHE A 64 -5.60 -0.74 8.77
N ALA A 65 -5.76 -0.69 7.44
CA ALA A 65 -5.46 -1.81 6.56
C ALA A 65 -3.99 -2.24 6.64
N SER A 66 -3.06 -1.28 6.62
CA SER A 66 -1.62 -1.56 6.75
C SER A 66 -1.25 -2.09 8.14
N ALA A 67 -1.84 -1.55 9.21
CA ALA A 67 -1.63 -2.08 10.56
C ALA A 67 -2.16 -3.52 10.72
N LEU A 68 -3.32 -3.82 10.13
CA LEU A 68 -3.88 -5.18 10.09
C LEU A 68 -3.00 -6.14 9.29
N GLU A 69 -2.43 -5.71 8.16
CA GLU A 69 -1.50 -6.52 7.38
C GLU A 69 -0.28 -6.95 8.19
N ILE A 70 0.34 -6.02 8.91
CA ILE A 70 1.49 -6.31 9.78
C ILE A 70 1.07 -7.23 10.95
N MET A 71 -0.09 -6.96 11.55
CA MET A 71 -0.66 -7.78 12.63
C MET A 71 -0.89 -9.24 12.17
N PHE A 72 -1.56 -9.44 11.03
CA PHE A 72 -1.80 -10.77 10.47
C PHE A 72 -0.48 -11.46 10.09
N THR A 73 0.48 -10.73 9.54
CA THR A 73 1.80 -11.29 9.23
C THR A 73 2.48 -11.82 10.49
N ALA A 74 2.44 -11.09 11.60
CA ALA A 74 3.02 -11.56 12.87
C ALA A 74 2.32 -12.84 13.39
N VAL A 75 0.98 -12.89 13.35
CA VAL A 75 0.20 -14.06 13.76
C VAL A 75 0.48 -15.27 12.87
N LEU A 76 0.54 -15.07 11.55
CA LEU A 76 0.84 -16.13 10.59
C LEU A 76 2.28 -16.63 10.74
N CYS A 77 3.25 -15.74 10.99
CA CYS A 77 4.64 -16.14 11.24
C CYS A 77 4.76 -17.01 12.51
N TRP A 78 4.01 -16.68 13.56
CA TRP A 78 3.94 -17.52 14.75
C TRP A 78 3.37 -18.91 14.44
N PHE A 79 2.28 -18.98 13.66
CA PHE A 79 1.62 -20.25 13.35
C PHE A 79 2.38 -21.12 12.35
N ILE A 80 2.95 -20.53 11.30
CA ILE A 80 3.59 -21.27 10.19
C ILE A 80 5.06 -21.61 10.51
N PHE A 81 5.80 -20.67 11.09
CA PHE A 81 7.24 -20.82 11.33
C PHE A 81 7.58 -21.12 12.80
N GLY A 82 6.60 -21.05 13.71
CA GLY A 82 6.83 -21.29 15.14
C GLY A 82 7.72 -20.23 15.80
N ILE A 83 7.92 -19.06 15.16
CA ILE A 83 8.79 -18.01 15.68
C ILE A 83 8.08 -17.37 16.87
N PRO A 84 8.67 -17.40 18.08
CA PRO A 84 8.02 -16.88 19.28
C PRO A 84 7.76 -15.38 19.13
N VAL A 85 6.54 -15.00 19.45
CA VAL A 85 6.08 -13.60 19.43
C VAL A 85 6.47 -12.93 20.74
N ASP A 86 7.19 -11.81 20.66
CA ASP A 86 7.59 -11.05 21.84
C ASP A 86 6.38 -10.41 22.54
N MET A 87 6.52 -10.11 23.83
CA MET A 87 5.48 -9.43 24.62
C MET A 87 5.08 -8.09 23.97
N PHE A 88 6.03 -7.35 23.40
CA PHE A 88 5.73 -6.10 22.70
C PHE A 88 4.82 -6.30 21.50
N THR A 89 5.02 -7.39 20.74
CA THR A 89 4.17 -7.71 19.60
C THR A 89 2.77 -8.14 20.05
N PHE A 90 2.65 -8.86 21.17
CA PHE A 90 1.35 -9.21 21.74
C PHE A 90 0.53 -7.97 22.15
N ILE A 91 1.19 -7.01 22.81
CA ILE A 91 0.57 -5.72 23.17
C ILE A 91 0.18 -4.94 21.92
N ALA A 92 1.04 -4.91 20.89
CA ALA A 92 0.72 -4.24 19.63
C ALA A 92 -0.51 -4.84 18.94
N ILE A 93 -0.63 -6.18 18.90
CA ILE A 93 -1.81 -6.88 18.37
C ILE A 93 -3.07 -6.47 19.14
N ALA A 94 -3.01 -6.42 20.48
CA ALA A 94 -4.14 -6.01 21.31
C ALA A 94 -4.58 -4.57 21.04
N ILE A 95 -3.64 -3.63 20.93
CA ILE A 95 -3.92 -2.21 20.64
C ILE A 95 -4.55 -2.06 19.26
N VAL A 96 -3.96 -2.67 18.23
CA VAL A 96 -4.48 -2.61 16.85
C VAL A 96 -5.89 -3.20 16.79
N SER A 97 -6.11 -4.34 17.43
CA SER A 97 -7.43 -4.98 17.50
C SER A 97 -8.47 -4.09 18.17
N TYR A 98 -8.11 -3.49 19.31
CA TYR A 98 -8.99 -2.56 20.03
C TYR A 98 -9.30 -1.31 19.20
N ALA A 99 -8.30 -0.74 18.53
CA ALA A 99 -8.48 0.45 17.69
C ALA A 99 -9.41 0.17 16.49
N VAL A 100 -9.32 -1.02 15.88
CA VAL A 100 -10.23 -1.44 14.81
C VAL A 100 -11.67 -1.57 15.31
N LEU A 101 -11.88 -2.18 16.48
CA LEU A 101 -13.21 -2.29 17.09
C LEU A 101 -13.80 -0.91 17.43
N LEU A 102 -13.01 -0.03 18.03
CA LEU A 102 -13.42 1.33 18.36
C LEU A 102 -13.86 2.10 17.10
N TYR A 103 -13.08 2.01 16.02
CA TYR A 103 -13.39 2.66 14.76
C TYR A 103 -14.63 2.07 14.08
N ALA A 104 -14.81 0.75 14.13
CA ALA A 104 -16.00 0.10 13.57
C ALA A 104 -17.30 0.53 14.28
N HIS A 105 -17.25 0.82 15.58
CA HIS A 105 -18.41 1.31 16.34
C HIS A 105 -18.81 2.75 16.03
N ASN A 106 -17.84 3.63 15.75
CA ASN A 106 -18.10 5.04 15.41
C ASN A 106 -17.19 5.47 14.25
N PRO A 107 -17.53 5.08 13.01
CA PRO A 107 -16.71 5.42 11.85
C PRO A 107 -16.73 6.93 11.60
N VAL A 108 -15.55 7.53 11.44
CA VAL A 108 -15.43 8.94 11.05
C VAL A 108 -15.72 9.06 9.56
N ASP A 109 -16.87 9.66 9.22
CA ASP A 109 -17.25 9.94 7.84
C ASP A 109 -16.69 11.29 7.39
N ASN A 110 -15.61 11.24 6.62
CA ASN A 110 -14.99 12.40 5.96
C ASN A 110 -15.37 12.48 4.47
N THR A 111 -16.48 11.85 4.05
CA THR A 111 -16.96 12.00 2.68
C THR A 111 -17.21 13.48 2.41
N PRO A 112 -16.54 14.10 1.42
CA PRO A 112 -16.79 15.50 1.08
C PRO A 112 -18.27 15.66 0.75
N LYS A 113 -19.01 16.46 1.53
CA LYS A 113 -20.38 16.84 1.17
C LYS A 113 -20.32 17.56 -0.17
N ALA A 114 -20.64 16.85 -1.25
CA ALA A 114 -20.97 17.48 -2.51
C ALA A 114 -22.26 18.28 -2.30
N GLY A 115 -22.16 19.62 -2.29
CA GLY A 115 -23.32 20.49 -2.39
C GLY A 115 -23.41 21.58 -1.34
N LYS A 116 -22.87 22.75 -1.69
CA LYS A 116 -23.64 24.00 -1.90
C LYS A 116 -22.73 25.02 -2.58
N SER A 117 -22.43 24.80 -3.86
CA SER A 117 -22.17 25.93 -4.75
C SER A 117 -23.53 26.56 -5.00
N SER A 118 -23.85 27.60 -4.21
CA SER A 118 -25.04 28.40 -4.40
C SER A 118 -25.06 28.93 -5.82
N VAL A 119 -26.02 28.43 -6.60
CA VAL A 119 -26.61 29.14 -7.72
C VAL A 119 -27.38 30.32 -7.11
N ASP A 120 -26.83 31.53 -7.17
CA ASP A 120 -27.62 32.76 -7.19
C ASP A 120 -26.81 33.94 -7.73
N GLY A 121 -27.41 34.75 -8.60
CA GLY A 121 -26.78 35.91 -9.21
C GLY A 121 -27.08 36.14 -10.70
N THR A 122 -28.31 35.88 -11.15
CA THR A 122 -28.83 36.52 -12.37
C THR A 122 -29.05 38.00 -12.04
N GLN A 123 -28.13 38.89 -12.45
CA GLN A 123 -28.42 40.32 -12.54
C GLN A 123 -28.46 40.74 -14.01
N LYS A 124 -29.67 40.75 -14.56
CA LYS A 124 -30.02 41.61 -15.69
C LYS A 124 -29.71 43.06 -15.30
N SER A 125 -28.95 43.78 -16.12
CA SER A 125 -29.24 45.20 -16.37
C SER A 125 -28.98 45.50 -17.83
N ASN A 126 -30.09 45.82 -18.49
CA ASN A 126 -30.18 46.48 -19.78
C ASN A 126 -29.50 47.86 -19.75
N ALA A 127 -29.29 48.36 -20.97
CA ALA A 127 -29.19 49.78 -21.35
C ALA A 127 -27.83 50.43 -21.08
N SER A 128 -27.23 51.27 -21.93
CA SER A 128 -27.48 51.75 -23.29
C SER A 128 -26.50 52.91 -23.50
N VAL A 129 -25.98 53.04 -24.73
CA VAL A 129 -25.25 54.21 -25.28
C VAL A 129 -23.81 54.39 -24.82
#